data_AF-A0A1F5UQB4-F1
#
_entry.id   AF-A0A1F5UQB4-F1
#
_cell.length_a   1.000
_cell.length_b   1.000
_cell.length_c   1.000
_cell.angle_alpha   90.00
_cell.angle_beta   90.00
_cell.angle_gamma   90.00
#
_symmetry.space_group_name_H-M   'P 1'
#
loop_
_entity.id
_entity.type
_entity.pdbx_description
1 polymer ?
#
loop_
_entity_poly.entity_id
_entity_poly.type
_entity_poly.pdbx_seq_one_letter_code
_entity_poly.pdbx_strand_id
1 'polypeptide(L)'
;MKTRKYQRFFVHKKFYKSSRKGQITIFIILAIVLVIIIGSLVFLTKFVAKKKTSQATELAKETKLDIQPIENFIVACLNKVSKDALDILGKQGGYIYKSQGGTLIDYSPEDEGTHFISYNQYKVSYLISPPRLAFGPIAYSEAPQYPWPTFPYSSATSTQEIFEGFFGISNLAPLNESFGPHSIKEQLKIYIESNLENCADFGPFELTKSSYFEIINN
;
A
#
# COMPACT_ATOMS: atom_id res chain seq x y z
N MET A 1 46.22 51.70 -63.64
CA MET A 1 44.95 50.97 -63.94
C MET A 1 45.32 49.65 -64.61
N LYS A 2 45.28 48.54 -63.86
CA LYS A 2 45.81 47.22 -64.27
C LYS A 2 44.63 46.30 -64.58
N THR A 3 44.40 45.96 -65.85
CA THR A 3 43.36 45.00 -66.26
C THR A 3 43.99 43.61 -66.41
N ARG A 4 43.46 42.63 -65.65
CA ARG A 4 43.93 41.24 -65.64
C ARG A 4 43.31 40.46 -66.80
N LYS A 5 44.16 39.85 -67.62
CA LYS A 5 43.84 38.85 -68.66
C LYS A 5 43.30 37.56 -68.03
N TYR A 6 42.17 37.07 -68.54
CA TYR A 6 41.63 35.74 -68.22
C TYR A 6 42.38 34.64 -69.00
N GLN A 7 42.82 33.58 -68.30
CA GLN A 7 43.30 32.33 -68.90
C GLN A 7 42.11 31.40 -69.20
N ARG A 8 41.95 31.00 -70.46
CA ARG A 8 41.09 29.90 -70.89
C ARG A 8 41.80 28.57 -70.60
N PHE A 9 41.19 27.71 -69.78
CA PHE A 9 41.63 26.31 -69.63
C PHE A 9 40.71 25.40 -70.44
N PHE A 10 41.31 24.71 -71.41
CA PHE A 10 40.69 23.82 -72.37
C PHE A 10 40.24 22.53 -71.67
N VAL A 11 38.94 22.21 -71.68
CA VAL A 11 38.42 20.91 -71.25
C VAL A 11 38.29 20.01 -72.49
N HIS A 12 39.16 19.01 -72.60
CA HIS A 12 39.05 17.97 -73.62
C HIS A 12 37.80 17.11 -73.37
N LYS A 13 36.77 17.31 -74.18
CA LYS A 13 35.60 16.42 -74.23
C LYS A 13 35.93 15.22 -75.12
N LYS A 14 36.39 14.11 -74.51
CA LYS A 14 36.49 12.82 -75.22
C LYS A 14 35.08 12.28 -75.47
N PHE A 15 34.61 12.39 -76.72
CA PHE A 15 33.41 11.71 -77.19
C PHE A 15 33.69 10.22 -77.36
N TYR A 16 33.11 9.39 -76.50
CA TYR A 16 33.17 7.93 -76.61
C TYR A 16 32.08 7.42 -77.56
N LYS A 17 32.49 6.70 -78.61
CA LYS A 17 31.66 6.14 -79.69
C LYS A 17 30.82 4.96 -79.15
N SER A 18 29.49 5.07 -79.24
CA SER A 18 28.53 4.05 -78.76
C SER A 18 28.45 2.84 -79.69
N SER A 19 28.68 1.64 -79.15
CA SER A 19 28.16 0.38 -79.71
C SER A 19 26.87 0.02 -78.95
N ARG A 20 25.75 -0.13 -79.68
CA ARG A 20 24.38 -0.24 -79.12
C ARG A 20 24.13 -1.47 -78.21
N LYS A 21 25.12 -2.33 -78.00
CA LYS A 21 25.01 -3.54 -77.15
C LYS A 21 25.73 -3.43 -75.80
N GLY A 22 26.61 -2.43 -75.60
CA GLY A 22 27.41 -2.29 -74.37
C GLY A 22 26.84 -1.33 -73.31
N GLN A 23 25.85 -0.51 -73.65
CA GLN A 23 25.22 0.42 -72.69
C GLN A 23 24.25 -0.29 -71.74
N ILE A 24 23.56 -1.33 -72.20
CA ILE A 24 22.54 -2.04 -71.40
C ILE A 24 23.21 -2.78 -70.22
N THR A 25 24.39 -3.37 -70.43
CA THR A 25 25.15 -4.04 -69.38
C THR A 25 25.59 -3.10 -68.25
N ILE A 26 25.91 -1.84 -68.57
CA ILE A 26 26.30 -0.84 -67.56
C ILE A 26 25.11 -0.48 -66.65
N PHE A 27 23.90 -0.35 -67.22
CA PHE A 27 22.70 -0.10 -66.43
C PHE A 27 22.33 -1.29 -65.52
N ILE A 28 22.52 -2.52 -65.99
CA ILE A 28 22.29 -3.74 -65.18
C ILE A 28 23.27 -3.80 -64.00
N ILE A 29 24.56 -3.52 -64.23
CA ILE A 29 25.57 -3.52 -63.17
C ILE A 29 25.27 -2.42 -62.14
N LEU A 30 24.86 -1.23 -62.58
CA LEU A 30 24.46 -0.13 -61.68
C LEU A 30 23.27 -0.50 -60.80
N ALA A 31 22.25 -1.16 -61.36
CA ALA A 31 21.09 -1.60 -60.60
C ALA A 31 21.47 -2.63 -59.52
N ILE A 32 22.34 -3.59 -59.85
CA ILE A 32 22.82 -4.61 -58.91
C ILE A 32 23.61 -3.98 -57.76
N VAL A 33 24.52 -3.05 -58.07
CA VAL A 33 25.31 -2.34 -57.05
C VAL A 33 24.41 -1.55 -56.10
N LEU A 34 23.37 -0.90 -56.63
CA LEU A 34 22.42 -0.13 -55.84
C LEU A 34 21.60 -1.01 -54.88
N VAL A 35 21.18 -2.20 -55.33
CA VAL A 35 20.48 -3.19 -54.48
C VAL A 35 21.38 -3.70 -53.35
N ILE A 36 22.66 -3.95 -53.62
CA ILE A 36 23.62 -4.41 -52.60
C ILE A 36 23.85 -3.33 -51.54
N ILE A 37 23.94 -2.07 -51.93
CA ILE A 37 24.11 -0.94 -50.99
C ILE A 37 22.88 -0.81 -50.09
N ILE A 38 21.67 -0.84 -50.66
CA ILE A 38 20.44 -0.74 -49.87
C ILE A 38 20.29 -1.96 -48.93
N GLY A 39 20.56 -3.16 -49.45
CA GLY A 39 20.49 -4.40 -48.67
C GLY A 39 21.46 -4.40 -47.48
N SER A 40 22.69 -3.94 -47.68
CA SER A 40 23.69 -3.84 -46.62
C SER A 40 23.33 -2.77 -45.58
N LEU A 41 22.81 -1.62 -45.97
CA LEU A 41 22.33 -0.59 -45.05
C LEU A 41 21.15 -1.08 -44.19
N VAL A 42 20.19 -1.79 -44.78
CA VAL A 42 19.08 -2.40 -44.04
C VAL A 42 19.55 -3.49 -43.08
N PHE A 43 20.55 -4.28 -43.48
CA PHE A 43 21.12 -5.32 -42.61
C PHE A 43 21.87 -4.72 -41.41
N LEU A 44 22.69 -3.69 -41.63
CA LEU A 44 23.45 -3.01 -40.57
C LEU A 44 22.53 -2.29 -39.59
N THR A 45 21.49 -1.60 -40.07
CA THR A 45 20.51 -0.93 -39.20
C THR A 45 19.73 -1.92 -38.33
N LYS A 46 19.33 -3.07 -38.86
CA LYS A 46 18.68 -4.14 -38.07
C LYS A 46 19.62 -4.77 -37.05
N PHE A 47 20.90 -4.95 -37.39
CA PHE A 47 21.90 -5.53 -36.48
C PHE A 47 22.23 -4.58 -35.32
N VAL A 48 22.39 -3.28 -35.61
CA VAL A 48 22.64 -2.25 -34.59
C VAL A 48 21.39 -2.01 -33.73
N ALA A 49 20.20 -2.00 -34.33
CA ALA A 49 18.95 -1.91 -33.58
C ALA A 49 18.78 -3.11 -32.62
N LYS A 50 19.07 -4.33 -33.07
CA LYS A 50 18.98 -5.53 -32.22
C LYS A 50 19.93 -5.44 -31.02
N LYS A 51 21.18 -4.98 -31.21
CA LYS A 51 22.15 -4.81 -30.11
C LYS A 51 21.76 -3.70 -29.13
N LYS A 52 21.26 -2.57 -29.63
CA LYS A 52 20.80 -1.46 -28.76
C LYS A 52 19.53 -1.84 -27.99
N THR A 53 18.60 -2.56 -28.62
CA THR A 53 17.36 -3.00 -27.98
C THR A 53 17.63 -4.05 -26.90
N SER A 54 18.52 -5.03 -27.11
CA SER A 54 18.86 -6.03 -26.09
C SER A 54 19.63 -5.42 -24.91
N GLN A 55 20.57 -4.50 -25.18
CA GLN A 55 21.34 -3.85 -24.11
C GLN A 55 20.47 -2.87 -23.30
N ALA A 56 19.55 -2.14 -23.94
CA ALA A 56 18.60 -1.28 -23.24
C ALA A 56 17.54 -2.06 -22.45
N THR A 57 17.16 -3.27 -22.87
CA THR A 57 16.23 -4.12 -22.10
C THR A 57 16.90 -4.88 -20.96
N GLU A 58 18.19 -5.20 -21.06
CA GLU A 58 18.96 -5.75 -19.93
C GLU A 58 19.27 -4.66 -18.88
N LEU A 59 19.72 -3.47 -19.30
CA LEU A 59 19.91 -2.32 -18.39
C LEU A 59 18.60 -1.87 -17.71
N ALA A 60 17.46 -1.91 -18.42
CA ALA A 60 16.15 -1.60 -17.84
C ALA A 60 15.61 -2.71 -16.91
N LYS A 61 16.11 -3.94 -17.00
CA LYS A 61 15.79 -5.01 -16.06
C LYS A 61 16.59 -4.87 -14.76
N GLU A 62 17.83 -4.40 -14.82
CA GLU A 62 18.65 -4.13 -13.63
C GLU A 62 18.22 -2.88 -12.84
N THR A 63 17.42 -1.99 -13.44
CA THR A 63 16.91 -0.76 -12.79
C THR A 63 15.44 -0.81 -12.34
N LYS A 64 14.77 -1.97 -12.42
CA LYS A 64 13.54 -2.16 -11.67
C LYS A 64 13.91 -2.33 -10.20
N LEU A 65 13.93 -1.21 -9.47
CA LEU A 65 13.87 -1.23 -8.01
C LEU A 65 12.70 -2.13 -7.63
N ASP A 66 13.02 -3.26 -7.01
CA ASP A 66 12.03 -4.16 -6.47
C ASP A 66 11.33 -3.41 -5.32
N ILE A 67 10.10 -2.97 -5.55
CA ILE A 67 9.27 -2.30 -4.55
C ILE A 67 8.63 -3.30 -3.59
N GLN A 68 8.68 -4.60 -3.90
CA GLN A 68 8.06 -5.65 -3.12
C GLN A 68 8.56 -5.71 -1.67
N PRO A 69 9.85 -5.50 -1.36
CA PRO A 69 10.32 -5.42 0.03
C PRO A 69 9.71 -4.26 0.82
N ILE A 70 9.51 -3.10 0.18
CA ILE A 70 8.89 -1.93 0.82
C ILE A 70 7.40 -2.18 1.05
N GLU A 71 6.71 -2.72 0.05
CA GLU A 71 5.30 -3.10 0.16
C GLU A 71 5.09 -4.13 1.27
N ASN A 72 5.89 -5.21 1.28
CA ASN A 72 5.84 -6.24 2.31
C ASN A 72 6.09 -5.66 3.71
N PHE A 73 7.02 -4.72 3.84
CA PHE A 73 7.29 -4.05 5.10
C PHE A 73 6.10 -3.22 5.58
N ILE A 74 5.51 -2.38 4.71
CA ILE A 74 4.33 -1.58 5.03
C ILE A 74 3.14 -2.48 5.41
N VAL A 75 2.90 -3.54 4.64
CA VAL A 75 1.81 -4.50 4.89
C VAL A 75 2.04 -5.26 6.19
N ALA A 76 3.26 -5.70 6.49
CA ALA A 76 3.60 -6.36 7.74
C ALA A 76 3.37 -5.43 8.94
N CYS A 77 3.78 -4.17 8.81
CA CYS A 77 3.59 -3.15 9.82
C CYS A 77 2.10 -2.88 10.08
N LEU A 78 1.33 -2.62 9.02
CA LEU A 78 -0.12 -2.40 9.12
C LEU A 78 -0.82 -3.60 9.76
N ASN A 79 -0.47 -4.82 9.35
CA ASN A 79 -1.02 -6.05 9.93
C ASN A 79 -0.71 -6.19 11.42
N LYS A 80 0.51 -5.83 11.85
CA LYS A 80 0.90 -5.85 13.26
C LYS A 80 0.08 -4.85 14.06
N VAL A 81 0.09 -3.58 13.67
CA VAL A 81 -0.62 -2.52 14.39
C VAL A 81 -2.13 -2.77 14.42
N SER A 82 -2.71 -3.28 13.34
CA SER A 82 -4.14 -3.63 13.30
C SER A 82 -4.49 -4.76 14.26
N LYS A 83 -3.62 -5.77 14.40
CA LYS A 83 -3.82 -6.85 15.38
C LYS A 83 -3.71 -6.34 16.80
N ASP A 84 -2.72 -5.49 17.07
CA ASP A 84 -2.54 -4.88 18.39
C ASP A 84 -3.76 -4.02 18.76
N ALA A 85 -4.31 -3.25 17.80
CA ALA A 85 -5.51 -2.44 17.96
C ALA A 85 -6.75 -3.30 18.29
N LEU A 86 -6.95 -4.41 17.55
CA LEU A 86 -8.07 -5.32 17.80
C LEU A 86 -7.93 -6.07 19.13
N ASP A 87 -6.71 -6.45 19.50
CA ASP A 87 -6.42 -7.14 20.76
C ASP A 87 -6.73 -6.23 21.96
N ILE A 88 -6.24 -4.99 21.97
CA ILE A 88 -6.51 -4.05 23.07
C ILE A 88 -7.99 -3.67 23.14
N LEU A 89 -8.63 -3.43 21.99
CA LEU A 89 -10.07 -3.14 21.91
C LEU A 89 -10.89 -4.31 22.49
N GLY A 90 -10.56 -5.54 22.12
CA GLY A 90 -11.24 -6.74 22.61
C GLY A 90 -11.05 -6.96 24.10
N LYS A 91 -9.82 -6.82 24.60
CA LYS A 91 -9.48 -6.98 26.03
C LYS A 91 -10.19 -5.98 26.94
N GLN A 92 -10.57 -4.81 26.42
CA GLN A 92 -11.18 -3.72 27.18
C GLN A 92 -12.70 -3.60 26.99
N GLY A 93 -13.31 -4.54 26.26
CA GLY A 93 -14.76 -4.53 26.03
C GLY A 93 -15.20 -3.48 25.03
N GLY A 94 -14.43 -3.23 23.96
CA GLY A 94 -14.86 -2.38 22.85
C GLY A 94 -14.39 -0.93 22.91
N TYR A 95 -13.50 -0.60 23.84
CA TYR A 95 -12.91 0.73 23.94
C TYR A 95 -11.39 0.71 24.02
N ILE A 96 -10.76 1.67 23.34
CA ILE A 96 -9.35 2.03 23.48
C ILE A 96 -9.32 3.41 24.14
N TYR A 97 -8.60 3.52 25.26
CA TYR A 97 -8.54 4.76 26.03
C TYR A 97 -7.54 5.74 25.45
N LYS A 98 -7.71 7.03 25.75
CA LYS A 98 -6.84 8.11 25.26
C LYS A 98 -5.38 7.91 25.63
N SER A 99 -5.08 7.42 26.84
CA SER A 99 -3.71 7.07 27.26
C SER A 99 -3.04 6.00 26.38
N GLN A 100 -3.84 5.23 25.64
CA GLN A 100 -3.41 4.16 24.74
C GLN A 100 -3.51 4.55 23.26
N GLY A 101 -3.80 5.82 22.95
CA GLY A 101 -4.00 6.27 21.57
C GLY A 101 -5.40 6.02 21.00
N GLY A 102 -6.40 5.80 21.86
CA GLY A 102 -7.80 5.71 21.49
C GLY A 102 -8.56 7.03 21.64
N THR A 103 -9.90 6.95 21.63
CA THR A 103 -10.76 8.15 21.66
C THR A 103 -11.51 8.33 22.97
N LEU A 104 -11.75 7.25 23.73
CA LEU A 104 -12.48 7.31 24.98
C LEU A 104 -11.58 7.89 26.08
N ILE A 105 -12.13 8.78 26.91
CA ILE A 105 -11.41 9.29 28.08
C ILE A 105 -11.05 8.14 29.03
N ASP A 106 -9.86 8.22 29.62
CA ASP A 106 -9.43 7.26 30.63
C ASP A 106 -10.33 7.34 31.86
N TYR A 107 -10.89 6.20 32.28
CA TYR A 107 -11.62 6.11 33.54
C TYR A 107 -10.72 6.44 34.72
N SER A 108 -11.28 7.15 35.70
CA SER A 108 -10.64 7.40 36.99
C SER A 108 -10.73 6.14 37.86
N PRO A 109 -9.85 5.94 38.85
CA PRO A 109 -9.96 4.82 39.78
C PRO A 109 -11.33 4.74 40.50
N GLU A 110 -11.99 5.88 40.70
CA GLU A 110 -13.32 5.95 41.32
C GLU A 110 -14.44 5.39 40.43
N ASP A 111 -14.21 5.23 39.13
CA ASP A 111 -15.16 4.66 38.18
C ASP A 111 -15.16 3.11 38.19
N GLU A 112 -14.26 2.48 38.96
CA GLU A 112 -14.19 1.02 39.06
C GLU A 112 -15.41 0.46 39.81
N GLY A 113 -15.96 -0.63 39.29
CA GLY A 113 -17.19 -1.23 39.81
C GLY A 113 -18.47 -0.56 39.32
N THR A 114 -18.39 0.62 38.69
CA THR A 114 -19.55 1.32 38.10
C THR A 114 -19.51 1.36 36.58
N HIS A 115 -18.35 1.71 36.00
CA HIS A 115 -18.16 1.82 34.55
C HIS A 115 -17.24 0.75 33.97
N PHE A 116 -16.29 0.26 34.78
CA PHE A 116 -15.35 -0.78 34.35
C PHE A 116 -14.95 -1.69 35.52
N ILE A 117 -14.26 -2.78 35.20
CA ILE A 117 -13.52 -3.62 36.15
C ILE A 117 -12.08 -3.79 35.68
N SER A 118 -11.11 -3.77 36.59
CA SER A 118 -9.72 -4.08 36.25
C SER A 118 -9.52 -5.59 36.09
N TYR A 119 -9.06 -6.05 34.93
CA TYR A 119 -8.73 -7.45 34.67
C TYR A 119 -7.45 -7.55 33.85
N ASN A 120 -6.45 -8.28 34.33
CA ASN A 120 -5.15 -8.45 33.66
C ASN A 120 -4.52 -7.12 33.19
N GLN A 121 -4.54 -6.09 34.03
CA GLN A 121 -4.02 -4.74 33.75
C GLN A 121 -4.85 -3.91 32.75
N TYR A 122 -5.95 -4.46 32.23
CA TYR A 122 -6.88 -3.76 31.34
C TYR A 122 -8.11 -3.29 32.10
N LYS A 123 -8.62 -2.12 31.74
CA LYS A 123 -9.90 -1.61 32.23
C LYS A 123 -11.00 -2.12 31.32
N VAL A 124 -11.71 -3.15 31.75
CA VAL A 124 -12.77 -3.79 30.96
C VAL A 124 -14.08 -3.04 31.20
N SER A 125 -14.55 -2.32 30.19
CA SER A 125 -15.80 -1.55 30.29
C SER A 125 -17.00 -2.48 30.47
N TYR A 126 -17.92 -2.09 31.34
CA TYR A 126 -19.24 -2.73 31.37
C TYR A 126 -20.00 -2.36 30.10
N LEU A 127 -20.37 -3.38 29.34
CA LEU A 127 -21.13 -3.22 28.09
C LEU A 127 -22.62 -3.08 28.31
N ILE A 128 -23.10 -3.41 29.51
CA ILE A 128 -24.50 -3.33 29.88
C ILE A 128 -24.58 -2.60 31.21
N SER A 129 -25.28 -1.48 31.23
CA SER A 129 -25.47 -0.66 32.42
C SER A 129 -26.91 -0.76 32.91
N PRO A 130 -27.15 -0.72 34.24
CA PRO A 130 -28.50 -0.66 34.76
C PRO A 130 -29.19 0.64 34.29
N PRO A 131 -30.49 0.59 33.99
CA PRO A 131 -31.25 1.79 33.66
C PRO A 131 -31.33 2.76 34.85
N ARG A 132 -31.29 4.07 34.58
CA ARG A 132 -31.47 5.09 35.63
C ARG A 132 -32.88 5.07 36.23
N LEU A 133 -33.89 4.76 35.41
CA LEU A 133 -35.29 4.66 35.82
C LEU A 133 -35.83 3.30 35.42
N ALA A 134 -36.28 2.59 36.43
CA ALA A 134 -36.67 1.20 36.37
C ALA A 134 -38.22 1.13 36.33
N PHE A 135 -38.83 1.01 35.14
CA PHE A 135 -40.29 0.85 35.01
C PHE A 135 -40.66 -0.63 34.97
N GLY A 136 -40.90 -1.25 36.15
CA GLY A 136 -41.36 -2.65 36.27
C GLY A 136 -40.49 -3.51 37.20
N PRO A 137 -40.84 -4.80 37.40
CA PRO A 137 -40.03 -5.76 38.15
C PRO A 137 -38.77 -6.08 37.35
N ILE A 138 -37.70 -5.31 37.56
CA ILE A 138 -36.48 -5.43 36.75
C ILE A 138 -35.58 -6.46 37.40
N ALA A 139 -35.43 -7.59 36.71
CA ALA A 139 -34.36 -8.53 36.98
C ALA A 139 -33.07 -7.97 36.33
N TYR A 140 -32.13 -7.53 37.15
CA TYR A 140 -30.80 -7.10 36.71
C TYR A 140 -29.73 -7.98 37.33
N SER A 141 -28.60 -8.02 36.65
CA SER A 141 -27.41 -8.74 37.05
C SER A 141 -26.54 -7.86 37.95
N GLU A 142 -26.06 -8.40 39.05
CA GLU A 142 -24.95 -7.77 39.79
C GLU A 142 -23.63 -8.30 39.22
N ALA A 143 -22.75 -7.42 38.78
CA ALA A 143 -21.41 -7.83 38.34
C ALA A 143 -20.66 -8.52 39.51
N PRO A 144 -19.97 -9.65 39.28
CA PRO A 144 -19.67 -10.29 38.00
C PRO A 144 -20.70 -11.36 37.56
N GLN A 145 -21.77 -11.57 38.32
CA GLN A 145 -22.75 -12.63 38.06
C GLN A 145 -23.75 -12.17 36.99
N TYR A 146 -23.35 -12.24 35.71
CA TYR A 146 -24.22 -11.95 34.58
C TYR A 146 -24.65 -13.24 33.83
N PRO A 147 -25.94 -13.43 33.51
CA PRO A 147 -27.07 -12.64 34.00
C PRO A 147 -27.33 -12.86 35.51
N TRP A 148 -27.44 -14.11 35.95
CA TRP A 148 -27.37 -14.58 37.34
C TRP A 148 -27.42 -16.12 37.26
N PRO A 149 -26.99 -16.88 38.29
CA PRO A 149 -26.80 -18.33 38.16
C PRO A 149 -28.04 -19.13 37.76
N THR A 150 -29.23 -18.67 38.12
CA THR A 150 -30.49 -19.37 37.81
C THR A 150 -31.19 -18.83 36.56
N PHE A 151 -30.64 -17.84 35.86
CA PHE A 151 -31.26 -17.25 34.67
C PHE A 151 -31.63 -18.32 33.62
N PRO A 152 -32.81 -18.27 32.97
CA PRO A 152 -33.93 -17.32 33.14
C PRO A 152 -34.97 -17.77 34.18
N TYR A 153 -34.63 -18.70 35.07
CA TYR A 153 -35.53 -19.34 36.02
C TYR A 153 -35.46 -18.71 37.43
N SER A 154 -36.54 -18.90 38.19
CA SER A 154 -36.68 -18.42 39.57
C SER A 154 -35.83 -19.18 40.58
N SER A 155 -35.39 -20.39 40.24
CA SER A 155 -34.51 -21.24 41.04
C SER A 155 -33.90 -22.34 40.18
N ALA A 156 -32.86 -23.02 40.68
CA ALA A 156 -32.18 -24.11 39.97
C ALA A 156 -33.06 -25.32 39.63
N THR A 157 -34.22 -25.45 40.28
CA THR A 157 -35.18 -26.55 40.05
C THR A 157 -36.44 -26.09 39.30
N SER A 158 -36.58 -24.80 39.03
CA SER A 158 -37.75 -24.26 38.35
C SER A 158 -37.65 -24.49 36.84
N THR A 159 -38.76 -24.90 36.22
CA THR A 159 -38.92 -24.96 34.76
C THR A 159 -39.65 -23.74 34.20
N GLN A 160 -40.15 -22.85 35.08
CA GLN A 160 -40.84 -21.64 34.69
C GLN A 160 -39.83 -20.54 34.41
N GLU A 161 -39.78 -20.11 33.15
CA GLU A 161 -39.06 -18.92 32.74
C GLU A 161 -39.73 -17.68 33.35
N ILE A 162 -38.95 -16.89 34.09
CA ILE A 162 -39.38 -15.64 34.70
C ILE A 162 -38.48 -14.52 34.17
N PHE A 163 -38.64 -14.20 32.88
CA PHE A 163 -37.98 -13.04 32.31
C PHE A 163 -38.99 -12.04 31.77
N GLU A 164 -39.34 -11.07 32.61
CA GLU A 164 -40.09 -9.89 32.22
C GLU A 164 -39.22 -8.67 32.56
N GLY A 165 -38.32 -8.29 31.65
CA GLY A 165 -37.34 -7.25 31.90
C GLY A 165 -36.42 -6.97 30.70
N PHE A 166 -35.39 -6.16 30.93
CA PHE A 166 -34.32 -5.91 29.96
C PHE A 166 -32.98 -5.98 30.68
N PHE A 167 -31.96 -6.49 30.00
CA PHE A 167 -30.63 -6.71 30.60
C PHE A 167 -29.94 -5.41 31.03
N GLY A 168 -30.34 -4.29 30.43
CA GLY A 168 -29.81 -2.96 30.71
C GLY A 168 -29.69 -2.13 29.44
N ILE A 169 -29.02 -1.00 29.55
CA ILE A 169 -28.66 -0.15 28.42
C ILE A 169 -27.31 -0.61 27.89
N SER A 170 -27.23 -0.89 26.59
CA SER A 170 -25.97 -1.20 25.94
C SER A 170 -25.06 0.02 25.92
N ASN A 171 -23.86 -0.13 26.47
CA ASN A 171 -22.75 0.81 26.38
C ASN A 171 -21.70 0.35 25.35
N LEU A 172 -22.06 -0.57 24.45
CA LEU A 172 -21.16 -1.01 23.37
C LEU A 172 -20.92 0.14 22.39
N ALA A 173 -19.65 0.36 22.06
CA ALA A 173 -19.26 1.33 21.06
C ALA A 173 -19.99 1.04 19.72
N PRO A 174 -20.53 2.07 19.04
CA PRO A 174 -21.14 1.87 17.73
C PRO A 174 -20.11 1.35 16.74
N LEU A 175 -20.53 0.60 15.72
CA LEU A 175 -19.59 0.10 14.71
C LEU A 175 -18.98 1.25 13.89
N ASN A 176 -19.81 2.26 13.55
CA ASN A 176 -19.48 3.36 12.66
C ASN A 176 -19.89 4.71 13.26
N GLU A 177 -19.23 5.78 12.82
CA GLU A 177 -19.50 7.18 13.20
C GLU A 177 -20.95 7.61 12.94
N SER A 178 -21.63 6.99 11.97
CA SER A 178 -23.05 7.27 11.67
C SER A 178 -24.00 6.89 12.81
N PHE A 179 -23.58 6.00 13.71
CA PHE A 179 -24.39 5.52 14.84
C PHE A 179 -23.99 6.17 16.17
N GLY A 180 -22.94 7.00 16.19
CA GLY A 180 -22.48 7.70 17.38
C GLY A 180 -20.97 7.96 17.37
N PRO A 181 -20.49 8.82 18.28
CA PRO A 181 -19.07 9.10 18.46
C PRO A 181 -18.34 7.87 19.06
N HIS A 182 -17.00 7.89 19.00
CA HIS A 182 -16.15 6.83 19.57
C HIS A 182 -16.44 5.46 18.97
N SER A 183 -16.78 5.41 17.68
CA SER A 183 -17.11 4.15 17.02
C SER A 183 -15.91 3.20 16.96
N ILE A 184 -16.14 1.90 16.92
CA ILE A 184 -15.12 0.87 16.75
C ILE A 184 -14.20 1.21 15.56
N LYS A 185 -14.79 1.61 14.42
CA LYS A 185 -14.04 2.03 13.24
C LYS A 185 -13.13 3.23 13.52
N GLU A 186 -13.67 4.26 14.17
CA GLU A 186 -12.94 5.49 14.50
C GLU A 186 -11.78 5.21 15.46
N GLN A 187 -12.04 4.41 16.51
CA GLN A 187 -11.03 4.00 17.49
C GLN A 187 -9.88 3.22 16.85
N LEU A 188 -10.20 2.24 15.99
CA LEU A 188 -9.19 1.47 15.27
C LEU A 188 -8.38 2.38 14.33
N LYS A 189 -9.04 3.29 13.61
CA LYS A 189 -8.36 4.23 12.71
C LYS A 189 -7.35 5.08 13.47
N ILE A 190 -7.77 5.72 14.56
CA ILE A 190 -6.91 6.64 15.33
C ILE A 190 -5.76 5.89 16.00
N TYR A 191 -6.02 4.69 16.54
CA TYR A 191 -4.95 3.85 17.10
C TYR A 191 -3.94 3.45 16.03
N ILE A 192 -4.40 3.01 14.85
CA ILE A 192 -3.52 2.61 13.76
C ILE A 192 -2.70 3.80 13.26
N GLU A 193 -3.34 4.94 13.00
CA GLU A 193 -2.66 6.16 12.51
C GLU A 193 -1.59 6.65 13.49
N SER A 194 -1.88 6.64 14.80
CA SER A 194 -0.93 7.08 15.83
C SER A 194 0.24 6.11 16.06
N ASN A 195 0.08 4.82 15.73
CA ASN A 195 1.10 3.80 15.96
C ASN A 195 1.84 3.36 14.69
N LEU A 196 1.40 3.82 13.52
CA LEU A 196 2.02 3.46 12.24
C LEU A 196 3.46 3.97 12.14
N GLU A 197 3.72 5.20 12.61
CA GLU A 197 5.05 5.82 12.59
C GLU A 197 6.07 5.05 13.43
N ASN A 198 5.65 4.53 14.59
CA ASN A 198 6.50 3.75 15.49
C ASN A 198 6.94 2.40 14.88
N CYS A 199 6.23 1.95 13.85
CA CYS A 199 6.41 0.64 13.25
C CYS A 199 7.03 0.72 11.85
N ALA A 200 6.84 1.83 11.13
CA ALA A 200 7.35 2.07 9.79
C ALA A 200 8.73 2.76 9.78
N ASP A 201 9.71 2.25 10.55
CA ASP A 201 11.10 2.72 10.47
C ASP A 201 11.74 2.26 9.14
N PHE A 202 11.96 3.20 8.23
CA PHE A 202 12.57 2.96 6.92
C PHE A 202 14.10 2.97 6.95
N GLY A 203 14.75 3.16 8.10
CA GLY A 203 16.21 3.17 8.25
C GLY A 203 16.94 2.01 7.54
N PRO A 204 16.42 0.76 7.54
CA PRO A 204 17.03 -0.34 6.79
C PRO A 204 17.08 -0.14 5.27
N PHE A 205 16.15 0.63 4.70
CA PHE A 205 16.09 0.96 3.27
C PHE A 205 16.91 2.21 2.90
N GLU A 206 17.32 3.01 3.87
CA GLU A 206 18.22 4.15 3.64
C GLU A 206 19.68 3.68 3.46
N LEU A 207 20.08 2.62 4.17
CA LEU A 207 21.43 2.04 4.11
C LEU A 207 21.74 1.39 2.75
N THR A 208 20.74 0.85 2.06
CA THR A 208 20.91 0.27 0.71
C THR A 208 21.16 1.34 -0.36
N LYS A 209 20.81 2.60 -0.09
CA LYS A 209 21.10 3.74 -0.96
C LYS A 209 22.59 4.08 -0.95
N SER A 210 23.27 3.91 0.21
CA SER A 210 24.70 4.18 0.36
C SER A 210 25.56 3.16 -0.40
N SER A 211 25.21 1.87 -0.32
CA SER A 211 25.95 0.81 -1.03
C SER A 211 25.83 0.91 -2.56
N TYR A 212 24.70 1.40 -3.07
CA TYR A 212 24.53 1.63 -4.52
C TYR A 212 25.34 2.83 -5.03
N PHE A 213 25.57 3.86 -4.20
CA PHE A 213 26.31 5.05 -4.59
C PHE A 213 27.83 4.82 -4.68
N GLU A 214 28.38 3.86 -3.93
CA GLU A 214 29.79 3.46 -4.03
C GLU A 214 30.09 2.64 -5.30
N ILE A 215 29.12 1.87 -5.80
CA ILE A 215 29.31 1.03 -7.01
C ILE A 215 29.28 1.88 -8.30
N ILE A 216 28.65 3.06 -8.27
CA ILE A 216 28.54 3.95 -9.45
C ILE A 216 29.74 4.90 -9.56
N ASN A 217 30.51 5.09 -8.47
CA ASN A 217 31.65 6.01 -8.42
C ASN A 217 33.03 5.30 -8.44
N ASN A 218 33.07 4.01 -8.81
CA ASN A 218 34.29 3.22 -9.00
C ASN A 218 34.22 2.50 -10.36
#